data_AF-A0A015KP35-F1
#
_entry.id   AF-A0A015KP35-F1
#
_cell.length_a   1.000
_cell.length_b   1.000
_cell.length_c   1.000
_cell.angle_alpha   90.00
_cell.angle_beta   90.00
_cell.angle_gamma   90.00
#
_symmetry.space_group_name_H-M   'P 1'
#
loop_
_entity.id
_entity.type
_entity.pdbx_description
1 polymer ?
#
loop_
_entity_poly.entity_id
_entity_poly.type
_entity_poly.pdbx_seq_one_letter_code
_entity_poly.pdbx_strand_id
1 'polypeptide(L)'
;MKLSIALKVMYNQSKEKLKINISSQSYMNNVTWITKNKAQLEQILKIAGEFNIMNNIQTNYDKFEMITNKKLDKDIVEVNFRSSKRMVKPLTSKESVRILGVWINLDLKTNYVFNQCKDIIKRYNKTISFKQITDLQMKYIYNHVIIPRVDYKAQLLV
;
A
#
# COMPACT_ATOMS: atom_id res chain seq x y z
N MET A 1 14.84 -6.21 -1.93
CA MET A 1 13.36 -6.28 -2.05
C MET A 1 12.69 -5.18 -1.21
N LYS A 2 11.55 -4.57 -1.61
CA LYS A 2 10.79 -3.62 -0.74
C LYS A 2 9.61 -4.37 -0.11
N LEU A 3 9.61 -4.53 1.21
CA LEU A 3 8.41 -4.98 1.93
C LEU A 3 7.48 -3.79 2.17
N SER A 4 6.18 -3.92 1.92
CA SER A 4 5.19 -2.88 2.25
C SER A 4 3.84 -3.53 2.50
N ILE A 5 3.44 -3.53 3.76
CA ILE A 5 2.32 -4.35 4.27
C ILE A 5 1.14 -3.46 4.61
N ALA A 6 -0.05 -3.98 4.29
CA ALA A 6 -1.31 -3.34 4.60
C ALA A 6 -2.17 -4.34 5.37
N LEU A 7 -2.21 -4.20 6.70
CA LEU A 7 -3.16 -4.96 7.52
C LEU A 7 -4.57 -4.46 7.15
N LYS A 8 -5.40 -5.35 6.60
CA LYS A 8 -6.83 -5.11 6.40
C LYS A 8 -7.61 -6.07 7.30
N VAL A 9 -8.66 -5.56 7.94
CA VAL A 9 -9.56 -6.34 8.80
C VAL A 9 -10.99 -6.06 8.36
N MET A 10 -11.79 -7.12 8.23
CA MET A 10 -13.24 -7.10 8.00
C MET A 10 -13.88 -8.26 8.77
N TYR A 11 -15.20 -8.21 8.93
CA TYR A 11 -15.97 -9.07 9.86
C TYR A 11 -17.21 -9.66 9.16
N ASN A 12 -17.75 -10.82 9.54
CA ASN A 12 -17.33 -11.78 10.58
C ASN A 12 -17.09 -13.18 9.94
N GLN A 13 -17.78 -14.31 10.17
CA GLN A 13 -18.75 -14.78 11.18
C GLN A 13 -18.66 -16.32 11.30
N SER A 14 -19.34 -16.89 12.30
CA SER A 14 -19.57 -18.32 12.60
C SER A 14 -18.35 -19.25 12.78
N LYS A 15 -18.57 -20.37 13.48
CA LYS A 15 -17.53 -21.35 13.83
C LYS A 15 -17.39 -22.40 12.73
N GLU A 16 -16.17 -22.63 12.22
CA GLU A 16 -15.60 -23.99 12.13
C GLU A 16 -14.09 -23.98 11.78
N LYS A 17 -13.49 -25.18 11.72
CA LYS A 17 -12.05 -25.52 11.66
C LYS A 17 -11.14 -24.53 10.91
N LEU A 18 -10.06 -24.11 11.59
CA LEU A 18 -8.86 -23.36 11.15
C LEU A 18 -8.75 -22.91 9.66
N LYS A 19 -9.67 -22.08 9.17
CA LYS A 19 -9.45 -21.30 7.93
C LYS A 19 -8.46 -20.16 8.18
N ILE A 20 -7.17 -20.47 8.06
CA ILE A 20 -6.07 -19.51 8.00
C ILE A 20 -6.05 -18.86 6.61
N ASN A 21 -7.06 -18.04 6.31
CA ASN A 21 -7.00 -17.13 5.17
C ASN A 21 -5.82 -16.18 5.38
N ILE A 22 -4.78 -16.35 4.56
CA ILE A 22 -3.73 -15.36 4.30
C ILE A 22 -4.08 -14.80 2.93
N SER A 23 -4.40 -13.51 2.87
CA SER A 23 -4.60 -12.83 1.60
C SER A 23 -3.33 -12.03 1.31
N SER A 24 -2.61 -12.42 0.27
CA SER A 24 -1.32 -11.83 -0.10
C SER A 24 -1.35 -11.34 -1.54
N GLN A 25 -0.83 -10.14 -1.76
CA GLN A 25 -0.58 -9.60 -3.10
C GLN A 25 0.92 -9.45 -3.29
N SER A 26 1.45 -9.94 -4.41
CA SER A 26 2.84 -9.75 -4.84
C SER A 26 2.87 -9.10 -6.22
N TYR A 27 3.83 -8.18 -6.41
CA TYR A 27 4.11 -7.57 -7.69
C TYR A 27 5.60 -7.26 -7.79
N MET A 28 6.29 -8.00 -8.67
CA MET A 28 7.76 -8.00 -8.79
C MET A 28 8.44 -8.20 -7.43
N ASN A 29 9.01 -7.14 -6.86
CA ASN A 29 9.77 -7.13 -5.62
C ASN A 29 9.03 -6.43 -4.44
N ASN A 30 7.73 -6.23 -4.58
CA ASN A 30 6.84 -5.73 -3.53
C ASN A 30 5.88 -6.84 -3.11
N VAL A 31 5.73 -7.07 -1.80
CA VAL A 31 4.75 -8.01 -1.25
C VAL A 31 3.98 -7.35 -0.12
N THR A 32 2.66 -7.54 -0.15
CA THR A 32 1.69 -7.03 0.82
C THR A 32 0.92 -8.20 1.40
N TRP A 33 0.97 -8.36 2.73
CA TRP A 33 0.24 -9.40 3.46
C TRP A 33 -0.91 -8.81 4.28
N ILE A 34 -2.10 -9.39 4.15
CA ILE A 34 -3.25 -9.13 5.01
C ILE A 34 -3.32 -10.27 6.03
N THR A 35 -3.24 -9.93 7.32
CA THR A 35 -3.24 -10.91 8.43
C THR A 35 -4.24 -10.52 9.51
N LYS A 36 -4.73 -11.51 10.26
CA LYS A 36 -5.76 -11.34 11.30
C LYS A 36 -5.19 -10.78 12.61
N ASN A 37 -3.89 -11.01 12.88
CA ASN A 37 -3.21 -10.56 14.10
C ASN A 37 -1.68 -10.49 13.91
N LYS A 38 -0.98 -9.95 14.92
CA LYS A 38 0.48 -9.82 14.97
C LYS A 38 1.20 -11.18 14.88
N ALA A 39 0.76 -12.19 15.62
CA ALA A 39 1.44 -13.50 15.64
C ALA A 39 1.44 -14.18 14.26
N GLN A 40 0.33 -14.09 13.51
CA GLN A 40 0.24 -14.57 12.13
C GLN A 40 1.18 -13.79 11.19
N LEU A 41 1.33 -12.47 11.40
CA LEU A 41 2.27 -11.64 10.65
C LEU A 41 3.73 -12.04 10.93
N GLU A 42 4.10 -12.25 12.20
CA GLU A 42 5.45 -12.68 12.58
C GLU A 42 5.77 -14.10 12.10
N GLN A 43 4.78 -15.00 12.07
CA GLN A 43 4.92 -16.33 11.46
C GLN A 43 5.20 -16.24 9.95
N ILE A 44 4.46 -15.39 9.22
CA ILE A 44 4.69 -15.16 7.78
C ILE A 44 6.06 -14.51 7.55
N LEU A 45 6.45 -13.52 8.36
CA LEU A 45 7.76 -12.86 8.27
C LEU A 45 8.91 -13.83 8.57
N LYS A 46 8.75 -14.78 9.50
CA LYS A 46 9.72 -15.84 9.73
C LYS A 46 9.89 -16.72 8.49
N ILE A 47 8.80 -17.28 7.96
CA ILE A 47 8.82 -18.18 6.80
C ILE A 47 9.38 -17.47 5.55
N ALA A 48 8.93 -16.24 5.29
CA ALA A 48 9.43 -15.42 4.18
C ALA A 48 10.93 -15.07 4.36
N GLY A 49 11.38 -14.79 5.59
CA GLY A 49 12.79 -14.56 5.90
C GLY A 49 13.65 -15.80 5.67
N GLU A 50 13.15 -16.99 6.02
CA GLU A 50 13.83 -18.28 5.81
C GLU A 50 13.93 -18.62 4.32
N PHE A 51 12.83 -18.50 3.57
CA PHE A 51 12.80 -18.65 2.12
C PHE A 51 13.75 -17.67 1.42
N ASN A 52 13.74 -16.40 1.81
CA ASN A 52 14.60 -15.38 1.20
C ASN A 52 16.09 -15.67 1.44
N ILE A 53 16.48 -16.13 2.64
CA ILE A 53 17.87 -16.51 2.92
C ILE A 53 18.29 -17.72 2.07
N MET A 54 17.43 -18.75 1.97
CA MET A 54 17.68 -19.93 1.13
C MET A 54 17.92 -19.59 -0.35
N ASN A 55 17.35 -18.47 -0.83
CA ASN A 55 17.48 -17.99 -2.21
C ASN A 55 18.45 -16.79 -2.34
N ASN A 56 19.25 -16.46 -1.32
CA ASN A 56 20.16 -15.31 -1.27
C ASN A 56 19.49 -13.93 -1.52
N ILE A 57 18.20 -13.78 -1.22
CA ILE A 57 17.40 -12.57 -1.44
C ILE A 57 17.50 -11.61 -0.24
N GLN A 58 18.14 -10.46 -0.42
CA GLN A 58 18.17 -9.42 0.61
C GLN A 58 16.83 -8.66 0.70
N THR A 59 16.21 -8.72 1.88
CA THR A 59 14.99 -7.96 2.21
C THR A 59 15.33 -6.63 2.87
N ASN A 60 14.81 -5.52 2.35
CA ASN A 60 14.88 -4.23 3.03
C ASN A 60 13.65 -4.09 3.95
N TYR A 61 13.90 -4.17 5.25
CA TYR A 61 12.89 -4.00 6.31
C TYR A 61 12.70 -2.55 6.75
N ASP A 62 13.58 -1.62 6.33
CA ASP A 62 13.49 -0.20 6.68
C ASP A 62 12.34 0.50 5.93
N LYS A 63 11.96 -0.08 4.78
CA LYS A 63 10.81 0.33 3.96
C LYS A 63 9.49 -0.35 4.37
N PHE A 64 9.49 -1.12 5.47
CA PHE A 64 8.31 -1.80 6.01
C PHE A 64 7.28 -0.78 6.48
N GLU A 65 6.19 -0.68 5.72
CA GLU A 65 4.98 0.02 6.13
C GLU A 65 3.99 -0.99 6.74
N MET A 66 3.19 -0.54 7.73
CA MET A 66 2.08 -1.28 8.34
C MET A 66 0.99 -0.27 8.70
N ILE A 67 -0.28 -0.58 8.44
CA ILE A 67 -1.47 0.20 8.82
C ILE A 67 -2.41 -0.72 9.61
N THR A 68 -3.23 -0.23 10.56
CA THR A 68 -4.14 -1.10 11.33
C THR A 68 -5.45 -0.41 11.74
N ASN A 69 -6.56 -1.17 11.77
CA ASN A 69 -7.84 -0.70 12.30
C ASN A 69 -8.00 -0.99 13.80
N LYS A 70 -7.24 -1.94 14.37
CA LYS A 70 -7.28 -2.23 15.80
C LYS A 70 -6.61 -1.07 16.53
N LYS A 71 -7.30 -0.50 17.52
CA LYS A 71 -6.67 0.38 18.51
C LYS A 71 -5.46 -0.35 19.10
N LEU A 72 -4.33 0.36 19.17
CA LEU A 72 -3.10 -0.10 19.77
C LEU A 72 -2.94 0.58 21.12
N ASP A 73 -2.47 -0.18 22.10
CA ASP A 73 -2.23 0.32 23.47
C ASP A 73 -0.91 1.11 23.57
N LYS A 74 -0.13 1.15 22.47
CA LYS A 74 1.12 1.87 22.28
C LYS A 74 1.25 2.30 20.81
N ASP A 75 1.75 3.51 20.56
CA ASP A 75 1.99 4.03 19.20
C ASP A 75 3.03 3.24 18.40
N ILE A 76 3.89 2.48 19.09
CA ILE A 76 4.99 1.72 18.49
C ILE A 76 4.84 0.25 18.87
N VAL A 77 4.86 -0.61 17.85
CA VAL A 77 4.74 -2.07 17.97
C VAL A 77 6.08 -2.70 17.62
N GLU A 78 6.64 -3.43 18.58
CA GLU A 78 7.75 -4.36 18.32
C GLU A 78 7.25 -5.48 17.38
N VAL A 79 7.93 -5.70 16.26
CA VAL A 79 7.65 -6.78 15.30
C VAL A 79 8.91 -7.62 15.09
N ASN A 80 8.78 -8.95 15.16
CA ASN A 80 9.88 -9.88 14.96
C ASN A 80 10.11 -10.23 13.48
N PHE A 81 11.23 -9.78 12.94
CA PHE A 81 11.72 -10.08 11.59
C PHE A 81 12.76 -11.20 11.63
N ARG A 82 12.34 -12.39 12.08
CA ARG A 82 13.13 -13.63 12.24
C ARG A 82 14.33 -13.52 13.20
N SER A 83 15.33 -12.75 12.81
CA SER A 83 16.63 -12.56 13.47
C SER A 83 16.86 -11.14 14.00
N SER A 84 15.92 -10.22 13.75
CA SER A 84 15.92 -8.91 14.40
C SER A 84 14.51 -8.54 14.82
N LYS A 85 14.33 -8.09 16.07
CA LYS A 85 13.13 -7.35 16.44
C LYS A 85 13.28 -5.90 16.00
N ARG A 86 12.23 -5.31 15.45
CA ARG A 86 12.23 -3.90 15.03
C ARG A 86 10.99 -3.18 15.55
N MET A 87 11.19 -1.93 15.95
CA MET A 87 10.12 -1.05 16.43
C MET A 87 9.47 -0.38 15.22
N VAL A 88 8.24 -0.77 14.90
CA VAL A 88 7.44 -0.19 13.81
C VAL A 88 6.38 0.71 14.41
N LYS A 89 6.25 1.96 13.93
CA LYS A 89 5.06 2.79 14.19
C LYS A 89 3.98 2.42 13.15
N PRO A 90 2.86 1.78 13.52
CA PRO A 90 1.82 1.47 12.56
C PRO A 90 1.01 2.72 12.21
N LEU A 91 0.70 2.89 10.93
CA LEU A 91 -0.20 3.92 10.45
C LEU A 91 -1.61 3.70 11.04
N THR A 92 -2.22 4.79 11.50
CA THR A 92 -3.58 4.82 12.03
C THR A 92 -4.62 4.67 10.91
N SER A 93 -5.88 4.41 11.26
CA SER A 93 -6.94 4.20 10.25
C SER A 93 -7.20 5.42 9.35
N LYS A 94 -6.82 6.62 9.80
CA LYS A 94 -6.93 7.89 9.07
C LYS A 94 -5.79 8.13 8.07
N GLU A 95 -4.62 7.53 8.31
CA GLU A 95 -3.45 7.64 7.44
C GLU A 95 -3.59 6.76 6.19
N SER A 96 -2.63 6.79 5.28
CA SER A 96 -2.73 6.06 4.01
C SER A 96 -1.41 5.39 3.63
N VAL A 97 -1.51 4.14 3.20
CA VAL A 97 -0.39 3.30 2.75
C VAL A 97 -0.34 3.27 1.22
N ARG A 98 0.86 3.22 0.62
CA ARG A 98 1.02 3.31 -0.84
C ARG A 98 1.30 1.93 -1.46
N ILE A 99 0.28 1.31 -2.06
CA ILE A 99 0.37 0.00 -2.71
C ILE A 99 0.40 0.20 -4.23
N LEU A 100 1.49 -0.22 -4.88
CA LEU A 100 1.81 -0.02 -6.31
C LEU A 100 1.76 1.44 -6.83
N GLY A 101 1.50 2.41 -5.95
CA GLY A 101 1.35 3.82 -6.31
C GLY A 101 -0.09 4.33 -6.24
N VAL A 102 -1.06 3.47 -5.98
CA VAL A 102 -2.38 3.85 -5.44
C VAL A 102 -2.23 4.03 -3.92
N TRP A 103 -3.04 4.90 -3.32
CA TRP A 103 -3.02 5.14 -1.88
C TRP A 103 -4.30 4.60 -1.25
N ILE A 104 -4.13 3.77 -0.21
CA ILE A 104 -5.20 3.04 0.46
C ILE A 104 -5.29 3.52 1.90
N ASN A 105 -6.51 3.78 2.34
CA ASN A 105 -6.88 4.30 3.65
C ASN A 105 -7.89 3.34 4.30
N LEU A 106 -7.77 3.04 5.60
CA LEU A 106 -8.69 2.09 6.25
C LEU A 106 -10.06 2.72 6.57
N ASP A 107 -10.13 4.04 6.73
CA ASP A 107 -11.39 4.79 6.76
C ASP A 107 -12.06 4.88 5.36
N LEU A 108 -11.47 4.28 4.30
CA LEU A 108 -11.90 4.33 2.89
C LEU A 108 -12.09 5.75 2.32
N LYS A 109 -11.43 6.76 2.92
CA LYS A 109 -11.62 8.18 2.58
C LYS A 109 -11.04 8.55 1.22
N THR A 110 -11.93 8.70 0.24
CA THR A 110 -11.67 9.08 -1.15
C THR A 110 -10.98 10.45 -1.31
N ASN A 111 -11.22 11.39 -0.38
CA ASN A 111 -10.69 12.77 -0.40
C ASN A 111 -9.18 12.86 -0.69
N TYR A 112 -8.38 11.93 -0.16
CA TYR A 112 -6.93 11.93 -0.37
C TYR A 112 -6.56 11.60 -1.83
N VAL A 113 -7.20 10.57 -2.42
CA VAL A 113 -7.02 10.20 -3.83
C VAL A 113 -7.56 11.30 -4.75
N PHE A 114 -8.71 11.89 -4.42
CA PHE A 114 -9.31 12.99 -5.16
C PHE A 114 -8.40 14.24 -5.21
N ASN A 115 -7.79 14.59 -4.08
CA ASN A 115 -6.81 15.69 -4.02
C ASN A 115 -5.55 15.37 -4.83
N GLN A 116 -5.05 14.12 -4.82
CA GLN A 116 -3.96 13.72 -5.72
C GLN A 116 -4.33 13.85 -7.20
N CYS A 117 -5.56 13.52 -7.59
CA CYS A 117 -6.03 13.68 -8.97
C CYS A 117 -6.06 15.17 -9.37
N LYS A 118 -6.56 16.04 -8.48
CA LYS A 118 -6.49 17.51 -8.66
C LYS A 118 -5.05 18.01 -8.80
N ASP A 119 -4.12 17.56 -7.95
CA ASP A 119 -2.72 17.97 -8.00
C ASP A 119 -1.99 17.47 -9.25
N ILE A 120 -2.34 16.28 -9.76
CA ILE A 120 -1.84 15.77 -11.05
C ILE A 120 -2.27 16.71 -12.17
N ILE A 121 -3.58 16.98 -12.31
CA ILE A 121 -4.13 17.86 -13.36
C ILE A 121 -3.53 19.27 -13.24
N LYS A 122 -3.51 19.85 -12.04
CA LYS A 122 -2.95 21.18 -11.75
C LYS A 122 -1.47 21.28 -12.11
N ARG A 123 -0.69 20.21 -11.87
CA ARG A 123 0.74 20.16 -12.24
C ARG A 123 0.91 20.09 -13.76
N TYR A 124 0.18 19.23 -14.45
CA TYR A 124 0.23 19.17 -15.92
C TYR A 124 -0.17 20.52 -16.55
N ASN A 125 -1.25 21.14 -16.09
CA ASN A 125 -1.69 22.45 -16.60
C ASN A 125 -0.64 23.54 -16.36
N LYS A 126 0.02 23.57 -15.20
CA LYS A 126 1.16 24.48 -14.95
C LYS A 126 2.38 24.17 -15.82
N THR A 127 2.61 22.93 -16.24
CA THR A 127 3.69 22.60 -17.19
C THR A 127 3.34 23.00 -18.62
N ILE A 128 2.08 22.82 -19.01
CA ILE A 128 1.53 23.09 -20.34
C ILE A 128 1.41 24.60 -20.60
N SER A 129 1.03 25.40 -19.60
CA SER A 129 0.81 26.86 -19.75
C SER A 129 2.05 27.68 -20.16
N PHE A 130 3.26 27.09 -20.13
CA PHE A 130 4.51 27.72 -20.59
C PHE A 130 5.03 27.09 -21.89
N LYS A 131 4.16 26.49 -22.69
CA LYS A 131 4.52 25.79 -23.93
C LYS A 131 3.61 26.20 -25.09
N GLN A 132 4.20 26.43 -26.26
CA GLN A 132 3.47 26.54 -27.51
C GLN A 132 3.03 25.13 -27.92
N ILE A 133 1.73 24.86 -27.85
CA ILE A 133 1.11 23.54 -28.04
C ILE A 133 -0.20 23.74 -28.83
N THR A 134 -0.45 22.93 -29.86
CA THR A 134 -1.70 22.99 -30.63
C THR A 134 -2.87 22.32 -29.91
N ASP A 135 -4.10 22.60 -30.34
CA ASP A 135 -5.32 21.94 -29.88
C ASP A 135 -5.25 20.40 -30.02
N LEU A 136 -4.72 19.89 -31.14
CA LEU A 136 -4.54 18.47 -31.39
C LEU A 136 -3.50 17.85 -30.43
N GLN A 137 -2.40 18.55 -30.17
CA GLN A 137 -1.39 18.12 -29.20
C GLN A 137 -1.95 18.15 -27.76
N MET A 138 -2.73 19.17 -27.41
CA MET A 138 -3.42 19.27 -26.12
C MET A 138 -4.37 18.09 -25.91
N LYS A 139 -5.23 17.81 -26.92
CA LYS A 139 -6.17 16.67 -26.93
C LYS A 139 -5.43 15.34 -26.77
N TYR A 140 -4.31 15.15 -27.45
CA TYR A 140 -3.48 13.96 -27.31
C TYR A 140 -2.91 13.81 -25.88
N ILE A 141 -2.32 14.87 -25.33
CA ILE A 141 -1.76 14.88 -23.96
C ILE A 141 -2.85 14.55 -22.93
N TYR A 142 -4.03 15.13 -23.05
CA TYR A 142 -5.15 14.84 -22.15
C TYR A 142 -5.59 13.38 -22.24
N ASN A 143 -5.88 12.89 -23.45
CA ASN A 143 -6.45 11.56 -23.66
C ASN A 143 -5.45 10.41 -23.38
N HIS A 144 -4.17 10.59 -23.69
CA HIS A 144 -3.17 9.51 -23.60
C HIS A 144 -2.21 9.62 -22.41
N VAL A 145 -2.16 10.76 -21.70
CA VAL A 145 -1.21 10.98 -20.58
C VAL A 145 -1.90 11.43 -19.29
N ILE A 146 -2.81 12.40 -19.35
CA ILE A 146 -3.44 12.94 -18.12
C ILE A 146 -4.55 12.02 -17.62
N ILE A 147 -5.53 11.68 -18.49
CA ILE A 147 -6.70 10.87 -18.12
C ILE A 147 -6.27 9.47 -17.63
N PRO A 148 -5.49 8.65 -18.37
CA PRO A 148 -5.10 7.31 -17.91
C PRO A 148 -4.29 7.32 -16.61
N ARG A 149 -3.57 8.43 -16.33
CA ARG A 149 -2.80 8.62 -15.09
C ARG A 149 -3.65 9.04 -13.90
N VAL A 150 -4.76 9.74 -14.14
CA VAL A 150 -5.81 10.03 -13.14
C VAL A 150 -6.58 8.75 -12.86
N ASP A 151 -7.04 8.04 -13.90
CA ASP A 151 -7.78 6.78 -13.78
C ASP A 151 -6.99 5.73 -12.98
N TYR A 152 -5.69 5.60 -13.25
CA TYR A 152 -4.80 4.72 -12.48
C TYR A 152 -4.71 5.09 -10.98
N LYS A 153 -4.94 6.35 -10.59
CA LYS A 153 -5.08 6.72 -9.16
C LYS A 153 -6.49 6.51 -8.64
N ALA A 154 -7.49 6.73 -9.48
CA ALA A 154 -8.90 6.61 -9.15
C ALA A 154 -9.44 5.17 -9.12
N GLN A 155 -8.62 4.13 -9.37
CA GLN A 155 -9.01 2.71 -9.38
C GLN A 155 -9.75 2.18 -8.13
N LEU A 156 -9.78 2.94 -7.02
CA LEU A 156 -10.50 2.60 -5.78
C LEU A 156 -11.66 3.57 -5.48
N LEU A 157 -12.05 4.39 -6.47
CA LEU A 157 -13.16 5.35 -6.43
C LEU A 157 -14.33 4.93 -7.35
N VAL A 158 -14.16 3.82 -8.07
CA VAL A 158 -15.07 3.26 -9.09
C VAL A 158 -15.64 1.94 -8.56
#